data_AF-A0A9P4SGF8-F1
#
_entry.id   AF-A0A9P4SGF8-F1
#
_cell.length_a   1.000
_cell.length_b   1.000
_cell.length_c   1.000
_cell.angle_alpha   90.00
_cell.angle_beta   90.00
_cell.angle_gamma   90.00
#
_symmetry.space_group_name_H-M   'P 1'
#
loop_
_entity.id
_entity.type
_entity.pdbx_description
1 polymer ?
#
loop_
_entity_poly.entity_id
_entity_poly.type
_entity_poly.pdbx_seq_one_letter_code
_entity_poly.pdbx_strand_id
1 'polypeptide(L)'
;MAAQQSYFVPGYGISRAVIQSDIRYYCGSDAIVRQYTHQGRDGFLVTTSGPPLTEAQIQDLKNASKEYEERQAIANGFVNQPIPVGQHRRR
;
A
#
# COMPACT_ATOMS: atom_id res chain seq x y z
N MET A 1 22.31 21.86 2.01
CA MET A 1 20.88 21.62 1.77
C MET A 1 20.78 20.37 0.92
N ALA A 2 20.25 19.27 1.45
CA ALA A 2 20.04 18.07 0.64
C ALA A 2 18.99 18.39 -0.43
N ALA A 3 19.30 18.15 -1.69
CA ALA A 3 18.38 18.39 -2.78
C ALA A 3 17.20 17.41 -2.66
N GLN A 4 15.99 17.92 -2.47
CA GLN A 4 14.81 17.10 -2.39
C GLN A 4 14.53 16.46 -3.75
N GLN A 5 14.59 15.13 -3.83
CA GLN A 5 14.37 14.37 -5.05
C GLN A 5 12.96 13.81 -5.05
N SER A 6 12.31 13.86 -6.22
CA SER A 6 11.00 13.27 -6.45
C SER A 6 11.08 12.25 -7.57
N TYR A 7 10.59 11.04 -7.33
CA TYR A 7 10.58 9.97 -8.34
C TYR A 7 9.28 9.17 -8.29
N PHE A 8 8.97 8.54 -9.40
CA PHE A 8 7.76 7.74 -9.59
C PHE A 8 8.02 6.28 -9.24
N VAL A 9 7.16 5.71 -8.40
CA VAL A 9 7.13 4.29 -8.07
C VAL A 9 5.85 3.69 -8.62
N PRO A 10 5.91 2.66 -9.49
CA PRO A 10 4.72 1.98 -9.98
C PRO A 10 3.89 1.39 -8.83
N GLY A 11 2.57 1.56 -8.86
CA GLY A 11 1.69 1.08 -7.79
C GLY A 11 1.42 -0.42 -7.81
N TYR A 12 1.89 -1.14 -8.83
CA TYR A 12 1.61 -2.56 -9.01
C TYR A 12 2.20 -3.40 -7.87
N GLY A 13 1.32 -4.05 -7.10
CA GLY A 13 1.69 -4.92 -5.99
C GLY A 13 2.17 -4.18 -4.74
N ILE A 14 1.94 -2.86 -4.63
CA ILE A 14 2.29 -2.07 -3.45
C ILE A 14 1.03 -1.47 -2.85
N SER A 15 0.75 -1.80 -1.60
CA SER A 15 -0.36 -1.27 -0.84
C SER A 15 -0.05 0.15 -0.36
N ARG A 16 -1.04 1.05 -0.51
CA ARG A 16 -0.94 2.44 -0.07
C ARG A 16 -0.58 2.56 1.42
N ALA A 17 -1.11 1.69 2.26
CA ALA A 17 -0.85 1.72 3.70
C ALA A 17 0.60 1.37 4.01
N VAL A 18 1.13 0.34 3.35
CA VAL A 18 2.51 -0.14 3.53
C VAL A 18 3.52 0.90 3.06
N ILE A 19 3.37 1.43 1.83
CA ILE A 19 4.31 2.44 1.34
C ILE A 19 4.29 3.72 2.19
N GLN A 20 3.13 4.13 2.72
CA GLN A 20 3.06 5.32 3.59
C GLN A 20 3.73 5.10 4.95
N SER A 21 3.67 3.88 5.49
CA SER A 21 4.33 3.49 6.73
C SER A 21 5.85 3.39 6.54
N ASP A 22 6.27 2.59 5.55
CA ASP A 22 7.62 2.07 5.48
C ASP A 22 8.59 3.01 4.77
N ILE A 23 8.09 3.93 3.93
CA ILE A 23 8.95 4.88 3.22
C ILE A 23 9.83 5.70 4.15
N ARG A 24 9.35 6.02 5.35
CA ARG A 24 10.10 6.82 6.32
C ARG A 24 11.31 6.08 6.87
N TYR A 25 11.25 4.75 6.90
CA TYR A 25 12.35 3.90 7.32
C TYR A 25 13.47 3.88 6.27
N TYR A 26 13.11 3.78 4.99
CA TYR A 26 14.09 3.69 3.90
C TYR A 26 14.65 5.04 3.46
N CYS A 27 13.80 6.07 3.37
CA CYS A 27 14.12 7.35 2.76
C CYS A 27 14.24 8.50 3.77
N GLY A 28 14.14 8.22 5.07
CA GLY A 28 14.20 9.23 6.14
C GLY A 28 12.83 9.76 6.57
N SER A 29 12.80 10.40 7.74
CA SER A 29 11.56 10.87 8.38
C SER A 29 10.84 11.98 7.60
N ASP A 30 11.55 12.70 6.73
CA ASP A 30 11.02 13.72 5.83
C ASP A 30 10.45 13.16 4.52
N ALA A 31 10.52 11.83 4.32
CA ALA A 31 9.99 11.21 3.11
C ALA A 31 8.45 11.30 3.07
N ILE A 32 7.94 11.80 1.94
CA ILE A 32 6.52 11.97 1.67
C ILE A 32 6.14 11.12 0.46
N VAL A 33 4.98 10.46 0.56
CA VAL A 33 4.42 9.64 -0.50
C VAL A 33 3.01 10.11 -0.82
N ARG A 34 2.74 10.40 -2.09
CA ARG A 34 1.40 10.72 -2.58
C ARG A 34 1.00 9.80 -3.72
N GLN A 35 -0.29 9.55 -3.85
CA GLN A 35 -0.83 8.89 -5.04
C GLN A 35 -0.58 9.77 -6.26
N TYR A 36 -0.12 9.17 -7.34
CA TYR A 36 0.21 9.89 -8.56
C TYR A 36 0.04 8.99 -9.77
N THR A 37 -0.50 9.54 -10.84
CA THR A 37 -0.64 8.84 -12.12
C THR A 37 0.38 9.43 -13.08
N HIS A 38 1.33 8.62 -13.54
CA HIS A 38 2.34 9.05 -14.49
C HIS A 38 2.10 8.38 -15.83
N GLN A 39 1.79 9.17 -16.86
CA GLN A 39 1.55 8.68 -18.23
C GLN A 39 0.48 7.56 -18.29
N GLY A 40 -0.60 7.69 -17.52
CA GLY A 40 -1.68 6.70 -17.46
C GLY A 40 -1.37 5.46 -16.61
N ARG A 41 -0.22 5.41 -15.93
CA ARG A 41 0.10 4.35 -14.95
C ARG A 41 -0.10 4.87 -13.55
N ASP A 42 -0.94 4.17 -12.79
CA ASP A 42 -1.16 4.48 -11.39
C ASP A 42 0.03 4.04 -10.54
N GLY A 43 0.37 4.89 -9.58
CA GLY A 43 1.44 4.62 -8.65
C GLY A 43 1.56 5.71 -7.61
N PHE A 44 2.80 5.93 -7.19
CA PHE A 44 3.12 6.84 -6.11
C PHE A 44 4.26 7.76 -6.52
N LEU A 45 4.13 9.04 -6.17
CA LEU A 45 5.24 9.96 -6.23
C LEU A 45 5.86 10.04 -4.84
N VAL A 46 7.10 9.57 -4.76
CA VAL A 46 7.92 9.61 -3.55
C VAL A 46 8.78 10.84 -3.61
N THR A 47 8.76 11.64 -2.54
CA THR A 47 9.60 12.84 -2.38
C THR A 47 10.44 12.68 -1.13
N THR A 48 11.77 12.73 -1.24
CA THR A 48 12.70 12.49 -0.14
C THR A 48 13.96 13.34 -0.30
N SER A 49 14.61 13.69 0.82
CA SER A 49 15.95 14.31 0.83
C SER A 49 17.09 13.28 0.77
N GLY A 50 16.78 11.99 0.91
CA GLY A 50 17.73 10.88 0.90
C GLY A 50 17.90 10.22 -0.48
N PRO A 51 18.68 9.13 -0.56
CA PRO A 51 18.81 8.36 -1.79
C PRO A 51 17.47 7.75 -2.23
N PRO A 52 17.27 7.54 -3.54
CA PRO A 52 16.09 6.83 -4.03
C PRO A 52 16.07 5.38 -3.52
N LEU A 53 14.87 4.79 -3.45
CA LEU A 53 14.70 3.39 -3.07
C LEU A 53 15.49 2.47 -4.01
N THR A 54 16.16 1.49 -3.42
CA THR A 54 16.82 0.42 -4.17
C THR A 54 15.80 -0.61 -4.66
N GLU A 55 16.15 -1.38 -5.69
CA GLU A 55 15.28 -2.44 -6.21
C GLU A 55 14.92 -3.49 -5.14
N ALA A 56 15.86 -3.83 -4.27
CA ALA A 56 15.62 -4.73 -3.13
C ALA A 56 14.57 -4.15 -2.16
N GLN A 57 14.66 -2.86 -1.83
CA GLN A 57 13.69 -2.20 -0.95
C GLN A 57 12.29 -2.14 -1.59
N ILE A 58 12.22 -1.93 -2.91
CA ILE A 58 10.95 -1.99 -3.65
C ILE A 58 10.35 -3.40 -3.57
N GLN A 59 11.19 -4.44 -3.64
CA GLN A 59 10.72 -5.82 -3.50
C GLN A 59 10.24 -6.13 -2.09
N ASP A 60 10.92 -5.63 -1.06
CA ASP A 60 10.47 -5.75 0.33
C ASP A 60 9.11 -5.08 0.54
N LEU A 61 8.90 -3.87 0.00
CA LEU A 61 7.61 -3.18 0.03
C LEU A 61 6.49 -4.01 -0.63
N LYS A 62 6.78 -4.71 -1.73
CA LYS A 62 5.80 -5.60 -2.39
C LYS A 62 5.48 -6.81 -1.52
N ASN A 63 6.48 -7.41 -0.90
CA ASN A 63 6.28 -8.56 -0.02
C ASN A 63 5.44 -8.17 1.20
N ALA A 64 5.79 -7.06 1.86
CA ALA A 64 5.04 -6.51 2.98
C ALA A 64 3.61 -6.12 2.57
N SER A 65 3.43 -5.56 1.36
CA SER A 65 2.10 -5.25 0.82
C SER A 65 1.25 -6.49 0.61
N LYS A 66 1.83 -7.57 0.08
CA LYS A 66 1.14 -8.84 -0.09
C LYS A 66 0.67 -9.42 1.25
N GLU A 67 1.56 -9.48 2.23
CA GLU A 67 1.20 -9.96 3.58
C GLU A 67 0.13 -9.07 4.23
N TYR A 68 0.23 -7.75 4.04
CA TYR A 68 -0.76 -6.81 4.55
C TYR A 68 -2.13 -7.04 3.92
N GLU A 69 -2.21 -7.24 2.60
CA GLU A 69 -3.46 -7.56 1.91
C GLU A 69 -4.03 -8.90 2.34
N GLU A 70 -3.21 -9.95 2.50
CA GLU A 70 -3.65 -11.25 3.01
C GLU A 70 -4.23 -11.15 4.42
N ARG A 71 -3.54 -10.42 5.32
CA ARG A 71 -4.02 -10.17 6.70
C ARG A 71 -5.31 -9.35 6.70
N GLN A 72 -5.40 -8.33 5.86
CA GLN A 72 -6.61 -7.51 5.72
C GLN A 72 -7.77 -8.30 5.13
N ALA A 73 -7.53 -9.23 4.20
CA ALA A 73 -8.57 -10.09 3.65
C ALA A 73 -9.15 -11.03 4.71
N ILE A 74 -8.30 -11.60 5.57
CA ILE A 74 -8.72 -12.41 6.71
C ILE A 74 -9.51 -11.56 7.72
N ALA A 75 -9.00 -10.37 8.06
CA ALA A 75 -9.61 -9.47 9.04
C ALA A 75 -10.94 -8.88 8.57
N ASN A 76 -11.06 -8.52 7.29
CA ASN A 76 -12.28 -7.98 6.71
C ASN A 76 -13.36 -9.04 6.44
N GLY A 77 -13.08 -10.32 6.75
CA GLY A 77 -14.12 -11.24 7.16
C GLY A 77 -15.31 -11.38 6.22
N PHE A 78 -15.10 -11.36 4.90
CA PHE A 78 -16.09 -11.90 3.95
C PHE A 78 -16.08 -13.43 4.04
N VAL A 79 -16.35 -13.94 5.24
CA VAL A 79 -16.82 -15.30 5.41
C VAL A 79 -18.21 -15.33 4.79
N ASN A 80 -18.41 -16.21 3.80
CA ASN A 80 -19.72 -16.51 3.21
C ASN A 80 -20.57 -17.21 4.29
N GLN A 81 -21.01 -16.46 5.30
CA GLN A 81 -21.94 -16.93 6.32
C GLN A 81 -23.30 -17.02 5.64
N PRO A 82 -23.95 -18.19 5.59
CA PRO A 82 -25.28 -18.30 5.04
C PRO A 82 -26.21 -17.36 5.81
N ILE A 83 -26.90 -16.47 5.09
CA ILE A 83 -27.85 -15.52 5.68
C ILE A 83 -28.93 -16.34 6.37
N PRO A 84 -29.16 -16.19 7.69
CA PRO A 84 -30.21 -16.90 8.38
C PRO A 84 -31.57 -16.39 7.89
N VAL A 85 -32.20 -17.15 6.99
CA VAL A 85 -33.57 -16.88 6.55
C VAL A 85 -34.50 -17.26 7.70
N GLY A 86 -34.86 -16.28 8.52
CA GLY A 86 -35.82 -16.47 9.60
C GLY A 86 -37.16 -16.95 9.04
N GLN A 87 -37.49 -18.22 9.24
CA GLN A 87 -38.80 -18.78 8.92
C GLN A 87 -39.86 -18.06 9.76
N HIS A 88 -40.45 -17.00 9.22
CA HIS A 88 -41.66 -16.42 9.78
C HIS A 88 -42.76 -17.46 9.66
N ARG A 89 -43.04 -18.16 10.77
CA ARG A 89 -44.27 -18.94 10.93
C ARG A 89 -45.44 -17.98 10.77
N ARG A 90 -46.05 -17.98 9.58
CA ARG A 90 -47.39 -17.42 9.38
C ARG A 90 -48.33 -18.28 10.21
N ARG A 91 -48.92 -17.68 11.26
CA ARG A 91 -50.07 -18.22 11.98
C ARG A 91 -51.33 -17.95 11.19
#